data_AF-A0A4S2UV98-F1
#
_entry.id   AF-A0A4S2UV98-F1
#
_cell.length_a   1.000
_cell.length_b   1.000
_cell.length_c   1.000
_cell.angle_alpha   90.00
_cell.angle_beta   90.00
_cell.angle_gamma   90.00
#
_symmetry.space_group_name_H-M   'P 1'
#
loop_
_entity.id
_entity.type
_entity.pdbx_description
1 polymer ?
#
loop_
_entity_poly.entity_id
_entity_poly.type
_entity_poly.pdbx_seq_one_letter_code
_entity_poly.pdbx_strand_id
1 'polypeptide(L)'
;MSDIETAVPEQRAAKAGSGTPVAEAGPRLPVVPGFARRTNPEDRSAPPSPRAAGKALRRRVPRTSHSSLVLPAGRPDAVRAVEESNQGRVPGLTPIRVGRMAATPFAFLRGSAGLMAHDLVGTPVTGVAAQLCGDAHAANFGLYGDARGSLVIDLNDFDETVAGPWEWDLKRLATSMVLAGREAGADEETCRRGAYDTVGAYRRTMRLLARMPALDAWNAIADEELVSHADAKDLLGTLERVSEKARNNTSARFAAKSTEDSGDGGLRFVDAPPVLRRVPDAEAAAVAAGLGDYLSTVSEDRAPLLARYAIHDVAFRVVGTGSVGTRSYVVLLLDHRGEPLVLQVKEARPSVLAPHLPAAGFDVPDVVHEGRRVVLGQKRMQVVSDILLGWTTVEGRPFQVRQFRNRKGSVDPAALAADEVDDYGRMTGALLARAHAHSADPRLIAGYCGKNDELDEAVAAFAVTYADRTEADHADLVRAVGTGRIAAEPGV
;
A
#
# COMPACT_ATOMS: atom_id res chain seq x y z
N MET A 1 14.82 -16.75 -26.41
CA MET A 1 14.75 -18.08 -25.77
C MET A 1 15.20 -17.96 -24.33
N SER A 2 14.42 -18.55 -23.43
CA SER A 2 14.65 -18.80 -22.00
C SER A 2 13.78 -17.98 -21.04
N ASP A 3 12.55 -18.45 -20.95
CA ASP A 3 11.52 -18.31 -19.93
C ASP A 3 12.02 -17.99 -18.51
N ILE A 4 11.52 -16.88 -17.96
CA ILE A 4 11.34 -16.69 -16.52
C ILE A 4 9.83 -16.74 -16.31
N GLU A 5 9.30 -17.96 -16.14
CA GLU A 5 7.91 -18.16 -15.73
C GLU A 5 7.70 -17.51 -14.35
N THR A 6 6.69 -16.63 -14.30
CA THR A 6 6.10 -16.08 -13.08
C THR A 6 5.80 -17.21 -12.07
N ALA A 7 6.28 -17.07 -10.83
CA ALA A 7 6.06 -18.06 -9.77
C ALA A 7 4.65 -17.98 -9.14
N VAL A 8 3.61 -17.85 -9.98
CA VAL A 8 2.18 -18.02 -9.64
C VAL A 8 1.53 -18.74 -10.83
N PRO A 9 0.73 -19.82 -10.63
CA PRO A 9 0.15 -20.55 -11.76
C PRO A 9 -0.85 -19.67 -12.55
N GLU A 10 -0.63 -19.48 -13.85
CA GLU A 10 -1.61 -18.85 -14.74
C GLU A 10 -2.91 -19.68 -14.86
N GLN A 11 -4.07 -19.01 -14.82
CA GLN A 11 -5.36 -19.60 -15.18
C GLN A 11 -5.59 -19.47 -16.69
N ARG A 12 -5.52 -20.59 -17.43
CA ARG A 12 -6.12 -20.69 -18.77
C ARG A 12 -7.01 -21.93 -18.88
N ALA A 13 -8.23 -21.70 -19.38
CA ALA A 13 -9.24 -22.72 -19.62
C ALA A 13 -8.95 -23.48 -20.92
N ALA A 14 -9.08 -24.81 -20.91
CA ALA A 14 -9.04 -25.63 -22.11
C ALA A 14 -10.23 -26.61 -22.15
N LYS A 15 -10.90 -26.63 -23.32
CA LYS A 15 -12.03 -27.50 -23.68
C LYS A 15 -11.60 -28.97 -23.79
N ALA A 16 -12.49 -29.86 -23.35
CA ALA A 16 -12.32 -31.31 -23.43
C ALA A 16 -12.57 -31.83 -24.85
N GLY A 17 -11.64 -32.64 -25.37
CA GLY A 17 -11.81 -33.49 -26.54
C GLY A 17 -11.65 -34.96 -26.14
N SER A 18 -12.63 -35.78 -26.48
CA SER A 18 -12.74 -37.20 -26.14
C SER A 18 -11.96 -38.09 -27.10
N GLY A 19 -11.21 -39.06 -26.57
CA GLY A 19 -10.67 -40.19 -27.33
C GLY A 19 -9.60 -40.94 -26.55
N THR A 20 -9.95 -42.10 -25.97
CA THR A 20 -9.01 -42.99 -25.26
C THR A 20 -8.31 -43.91 -26.26
N PRO A 21 -7.01 -44.18 -26.08
CA PRO A 21 -6.63 -45.56 -25.78
C PRO A 21 -5.54 -45.71 -24.69
N VAL A 22 -5.65 -46.83 -23.98
CA VAL A 22 -4.71 -47.54 -23.08
C VAL A 22 -3.36 -46.84 -22.80
N ALA A 23 -3.14 -46.41 -21.56
CA ALA A 23 -1.88 -45.80 -21.12
C ALA A 23 -1.42 -46.36 -19.77
N GLU A 24 -0.11 -46.50 -19.60
CA GLU A 24 0.61 -46.78 -18.36
C GLU A 24 -0.08 -46.12 -17.15
N ALA A 25 -0.19 -46.84 -16.03
CA ALA A 25 -0.89 -46.35 -14.84
C ALA A 25 -0.18 -45.10 -14.29
N GLY A 26 -0.60 -43.94 -14.78
CA GLY A 26 -0.14 -42.63 -14.32
C GLY A 26 -0.45 -42.42 -12.84
N PRO A 27 0.09 -41.35 -12.23
CA PRO A 27 -0.14 -41.07 -10.82
C PRO A 27 -1.65 -40.98 -10.50
N ARG A 28 -2.06 -41.55 -9.34
CA ARG A 28 -3.47 -41.56 -8.87
C ARG A 28 -4.14 -40.18 -8.90
N LEU A 29 -3.37 -39.12 -8.67
CA LEU A 29 -3.86 -37.74 -8.64
C LEU A 29 -3.32 -36.98 -9.86
N PRO A 30 -4.19 -36.32 -10.65
CA PRO A 30 -3.74 -35.46 -11.73
C PRO A 30 -3.09 -34.18 -11.17
N VAL A 31 -2.27 -33.53 -11.99
CA VAL A 31 -1.84 -32.16 -11.73
C VAL A 31 -3.02 -31.24 -11.99
N VAL A 32 -3.42 -30.46 -10.98
CA VAL A 32 -4.49 -29.46 -11.11
C VAL A 32 -3.85 -28.08 -11.24
N PRO A 33 -4.09 -27.33 -12.33
CA PRO A 33 -3.63 -25.95 -12.45
C PRO A 33 -4.07 -25.10 -11.26
N GLY A 34 -3.17 -24.28 -10.72
CA GLY A 34 -3.41 -23.49 -9.50
C GLY A 34 -2.91 -24.14 -8.21
N PHE A 35 -2.64 -25.44 -8.19
CA PHE A 35 -2.12 -26.14 -7.02
C PHE A 35 -0.64 -26.50 -7.18
N ALA A 36 0.07 -26.59 -6.05
CA ALA A 36 1.47 -27.01 -6.04
C ALA A 36 1.61 -28.44 -6.58
N ARG A 37 2.61 -28.67 -7.44
CA ARG A 37 2.93 -30.00 -7.96
C ARG A 37 3.57 -30.84 -6.86
N ARG A 38 3.17 -32.11 -6.74
CA ARG A 38 3.83 -33.09 -5.89
C ARG A 38 5.22 -33.38 -6.48
N THR A 39 6.27 -33.01 -5.77
CA THR A 39 7.65 -33.32 -6.16
C THR A 39 8.07 -34.67 -5.60
N ASN A 40 8.76 -35.49 -6.40
CA ASN A 40 9.49 -36.66 -5.90
C ASN A 40 10.94 -36.22 -5.55
N PRO A 41 11.40 -36.37 -4.30
CA PRO A 41 12.76 -35.98 -3.91
C PRO A 41 13.88 -36.65 -4.72
N GLU A 42 13.61 -37.82 -5.32
CA GLU A 42 14.58 -38.57 -6.13
C GLU A 42 14.62 -38.11 -7.59
N ASP A 43 13.65 -37.31 -8.03
CA ASP A 43 13.55 -36.81 -9.39
C ASP A 43 14.51 -35.63 -9.61
N ARG A 44 15.65 -35.93 -10.24
CA ARG A 44 16.68 -34.94 -10.58
C ARG A 44 16.28 -33.99 -11.72
N SER A 45 15.18 -34.26 -12.42
CA SER A 45 14.63 -33.37 -13.45
C SER A 45 13.70 -32.29 -12.88
N ALA A 46 13.35 -32.38 -11.59
CA ALA A 46 12.50 -31.42 -10.92
C ALA A 46 13.13 -30.01 -10.91
N PRO A 47 12.32 -28.95 -11.06
CA PRO A 47 12.82 -27.58 -10.99
C PRO A 47 13.47 -27.30 -9.63
N PRO A 48 14.45 -26.37 -9.56
CA PRO A 48 15.08 -26.02 -8.31
C PRO A 48 14.03 -25.54 -7.30
N SER A 49 14.19 -25.93 -6.03
CA SER A 49 13.33 -25.39 -4.96
C SER A 49 13.33 -23.85 -5.01
N PRO A 50 12.24 -23.17 -4.61
CA PRO A 50 12.18 -21.71 -4.62
C PRO A 50 13.37 -21.06 -3.89
N ARG A 51 13.81 -21.66 -2.79
CA ARG A 51 15.02 -21.22 -2.06
C ARG A 51 16.30 -21.30 -2.89
N ALA A 52 16.48 -22.39 -3.65
CA ALA A 52 17.63 -22.56 -4.53
C ALA A 52 17.57 -21.59 -5.72
N ALA A 53 16.40 -21.39 -6.31
CA ALA A 53 16.16 -20.39 -7.35
C ALA A 53 16.53 -18.99 -6.84
N GLY A 54 16.08 -18.61 -5.66
CA GLY A 54 16.41 -17.33 -5.03
C GLY A 54 17.91 -17.15 -4.79
N LYS A 55 18.60 -18.21 -4.33
CA LYS A 55 20.06 -18.18 -4.18
C LYS A 55 20.77 -17.99 -5.53
N ALA A 56 20.26 -18.60 -6.60
CA ALA A 56 20.84 -18.48 -7.94
C ALA A 56 20.72 -17.06 -8.51
N LEU A 57 19.67 -16.31 -8.16
CA LEU A 57 19.49 -14.91 -8.58
C LEU A 57 20.68 -14.01 -8.22
N ARG A 58 21.40 -14.30 -7.13
CA ARG A 58 22.59 -13.53 -6.70
C ARG A 58 23.71 -13.49 -7.72
N ARG A 59 23.77 -14.46 -8.64
CA ARG A 59 24.77 -14.48 -9.71
C ARG A 59 24.48 -13.43 -10.78
N ARG A 60 23.19 -13.15 -11.02
CA ARG A 60 22.72 -12.18 -12.01
C ARG A 60 22.58 -10.78 -11.39
N VAL A 61 22.05 -10.74 -10.16
CA VAL A 61 21.85 -9.52 -9.39
C VAL A 61 22.54 -9.70 -8.04
N PRO A 62 23.83 -9.35 -7.92
CA PRO A 62 24.52 -9.37 -6.63
C PRO A 62 23.82 -8.44 -5.65
N ARG A 63 23.71 -8.82 -4.37
CA ARG A 63 23.00 -7.99 -3.36
C ARG A 63 23.63 -6.61 -3.21
N THR A 64 24.95 -6.54 -3.31
CA THR A 64 25.71 -5.28 -3.28
C THR A 64 25.36 -4.33 -4.42
N SER A 65 24.81 -4.81 -5.54
CA SER A 65 24.38 -3.93 -6.64
C SER A 65 23.20 -3.04 -6.25
N HIS A 66 22.43 -3.39 -5.20
CA HIS A 66 21.30 -2.61 -4.73
C HIS A 66 21.67 -1.25 -4.14
N SER A 67 22.96 -0.96 -3.91
CA SER A 67 23.43 0.38 -3.52
C SER A 67 23.47 1.38 -4.69
N SER A 68 23.37 0.90 -5.92
CA SER A 68 23.46 1.75 -7.11
C SER A 68 22.16 2.52 -7.38
N LEU A 69 22.31 3.82 -7.63
CA LEU A 69 21.27 4.69 -8.19
C LEU A 69 21.74 5.20 -9.55
N VAL A 70 21.08 4.74 -10.61
CA VAL A 70 21.31 5.22 -11.98
C VAL A 70 20.01 5.85 -12.46
N LEU A 71 19.98 7.19 -12.49
CA LEU A 71 18.82 7.93 -12.94
C LEU A 71 18.67 7.78 -14.47
N PRO A 72 17.50 7.35 -14.97
CA PRO A 72 17.28 7.21 -16.42
C PRO A 72 17.39 8.54 -17.17
N ALA A 73 17.79 8.47 -18.44
CA ALA A 73 17.78 9.64 -19.31
C ALA A 73 16.34 10.17 -19.50
N GLY A 74 16.17 11.48 -19.60
CA GLY A 74 14.85 12.09 -19.76
C GLY A 74 14.01 12.17 -18.48
N ARG A 75 14.60 11.90 -17.31
CA ARG A 75 13.99 12.13 -16.00
C ARG A 75 13.38 13.55 -15.92
N PRO A 76 12.08 13.69 -15.61
CA PRO A 76 11.47 15.01 -15.43
C PRO A 76 12.07 15.72 -14.22
N ASP A 77 12.06 17.06 -14.24
CA ASP A 77 12.34 17.83 -13.02
C ASP A 77 11.20 17.65 -12.00
N ALA A 78 11.46 18.00 -10.73
CA ALA A 78 10.49 17.83 -9.65
C ALA A 78 9.16 18.55 -9.92
N VAL A 79 9.21 19.72 -10.55
CA VAL A 79 8.03 20.54 -10.84
C VAL A 79 7.17 19.86 -11.89
N ARG A 80 7.78 19.43 -13.00
CA ARG A 80 7.12 18.74 -14.10
C ARG A 80 6.49 17.43 -13.61
N ALA A 81 7.17 16.67 -12.76
CA ALA A 81 6.61 15.46 -12.16
C ALA A 81 5.37 15.77 -11.28
N VAL A 82 5.39 16.87 -10.53
CA VAL A 82 4.24 17.33 -9.74
C VAL A 82 3.08 17.78 -10.64
N GLU A 83 3.37 18.51 -11.72
CA GLU A 83 2.37 18.94 -12.71
C GLU A 83 1.72 17.76 -13.42
N GLU A 84 2.51 16.81 -13.91
CA GLU A 84 2.04 15.58 -14.56
C GLU A 84 1.16 14.76 -13.60
N SER A 85 1.58 14.60 -12.34
CA SER A 85 0.77 13.90 -11.32
C SER A 85 -0.49 14.65 -10.88
N ASN A 86 -0.60 15.96 -11.17
CA ASN A 86 -1.77 16.78 -10.93
C ASN A 86 -2.81 16.70 -12.05
N GLN A 87 -2.45 16.22 -13.25
CA GLN A 87 -3.39 16.08 -14.36
C GLN A 87 -4.60 15.21 -13.93
N GLY A 88 -5.82 15.67 -14.24
CA GLY A 88 -7.06 14.99 -13.89
C GLY A 88 -7.53 15.13 -12.42
N ARG A 89 -6.74 15.77 -11.55
CA ARG A 89 -7.17 16.12 -10.17
C ARG A 89 -8.16 17.31 -10.17
N VAL A 90 -8.88 17.47 -9.08
CA VAL A 90 -9.76 18.62 -8.83
C VAL A 90 -8.89 19.90 -8.76
N PRO A 91 -9.05 20.86 -9.70
CA PRO A 91 -8.12 22.00 -9.84
C PRO A 91 -7.99 22.85 -8.57
N GLY A 92 -9.08 23.10 -7.85
CA GLY A 92 -9.06 23.88 -6.62
C GLY A 92 -8.27 23.24 -5.46
N LEU A 93 -7.91 21.95 -5.56
CA LEU A 93 -7.16 21.23 -4.53
C LEU A 93 -5.70 20.99 -4.90
N THR A 94 -5.30 21.24 -6.15
CA THR A 94 -3.91 21.02 -6.56
C THR A 94 -2.93 21.96 -5.83
N PRO A 95 -3.23 23.25 -5.56
CA PRO A 95 -2.33 24.10 -4.79
C PRO A 95 -2.13 23.60 -3.34
N ILE A 96 -3.18 23.10 -2.70
CA ILE A 96 -3.10 22.48 -1.36
C ILE A 96 -2.17 21.27 -1.39
N ARG A 97 -2.28 20.43 -2.43
CA ARG A 97 -1.37 19.28 -2.60
C ARG A 97 0.08 19.74 -2.70
N VAL A 98 0.37 20.74 -3.54
CA VAL A 98 1.72 21.28 -3.72
C VAL A 98 2.24 21.88 -2.41
N GLY A 99 1.41 22.62 -1.67
CA GLY A 99 1.77 23.17 -0.37
C GLY A 99 2.14 22.11 0.65
N ARG A 100 1.38 21.00 0.72
CA ARG A 100 1.73 19.86 1.58
C ARG A 100 3.00 19.16 1.14
N MET A 101 3.24 19.01 -0.16
CA MET A 101 4.47 18.42 -0.69
C MET A 101 5.70 19.32 -0.45
N ALA A 102 5.53 20.63 -0.49
CA ALA A 102 6.58 21.60 -0.25
C ALA A 102 6.93 21.76 1.24
N ALA A 103 6.11 21.22 2.16
CA ALA A 103 6.32 21.37 3.60
C ALA A 103 7.64 20.73 4.07
N THR A 104 7.91 19.49 3.68
CA THR A 104 9.15 18.77 4.05
C THR A 104 9.59 17.79 2.96
N PRO A 105 10.87 17.39 2.90
CA PRO A 105 11.34 16.33 2.00
C PRO A 105 10.59 15.00 2.17
N PHE A 106 10.25 14.61 3.41
CA PHE A 106 9.45 13.42 3.67
C PHE A 106 8.04 13.54 3.08
N ALA A 107 7.38 14.70 3.22
CA ALA A 107 6.09 14.97 2.60
C ALA A 107 6.17 14.98 1.06
N PHE A 108 7.27 15.47 0.49
CA PHE A 108 7.55 15.41 -0.94
C PHE A 108 7.68 13.97 -1.42
N LEU A 109 8.44 13.11 -0.72
CA LEU A 109 8.56 11.69 -1.07
C LEU A 109 7.18 11.04 -1.17
N ARG A 110 6.33 11.22 -0.14
CA ARG A 110 4.95 10.69 -0.10
C ARG A 110 4.08 11.18 -1.26
N GLY A 111 4.30 12.40 -1.73
CA GLY A 111 3.56 12.96 -2.86
C GLY A 111 4.12 12.57 -4.24
N SER A 112 5.29 11.94 -4.33
CA SER A 112 6.06 11.76 -5.57
C SER A 112 6.40 10.29 -5.90
N ALA A 113 5.50 9.36 -5.55
CA ALA A 113 5.67 7.93 -5.86
C ALA A 113 6.01 7.64 -7.34
N GLY A 114 5.35 8.34 -8.27
CA GLY A 114 5.65 8.21 -9.71
C GLY A 114 7.06 8.67 -10.09
N LEU A 115 7.60 9.73 -9.47
CA LEU A 115 8.96 10.18 -9.75
C LEU A 115 10.00 9.14 -9.29
N MET A 116 9.78 8.54 -8.12
CA MET A 116 10.63 7.45 -7.67
C MET A 116 10.48 6.18 -8.51
N ALA A 117 9.26 5.85 -8.94
CA ALA A 117 9.04 4.72 -9.84
C ALA A 117 9.81 4.93 -11.16
N HIS A 118 9.81 6.15 -11.71
CA HIS A 118 10.64 6.51 -12.86
C HIS A 118 12.12 6.26 -12.58
N ASP A 119 12.64 6.75 -11.46
CA ASP A 119 14.06 6.62 -11.12
C ASP A 119 14.49 5.17 -10.86
N LEU A 120 13.61 4.37 -10.28
CA LEU A 120 13.87 2.97 -9.94
C LEU A 120 13.96 2.05 -11.17
N VAL A 121 13.47 2.46 -12.34
CA VAL A 121 13.63 1.73 -13.61
C VAL A 121 15.11 1.42 -13.89
N GLY A 122 16.02 2.34 -13.59
CA GLY A 122 17.45 2.18 -13.81
C GLY A 122 18.17 1.33 -12.76
N THR A 123 17.47 0.86 -11.72
CA THR A 123 18.08 0.15 -10.60
C THR A 123 17.97 -1.38 -10.76
N PRO A 124 18.86 -2.17 -10.12
CA PRO A 124 18.78 -3.61 -10.21
C PRO A 124 17.47 -4.17 -9.64
N VAL A 125 16.84 -5.06 -10.41
CA VAL A 125 15.65 -5.83 -10.01
C VAL A 125 15.91 -7.31 -10.25
N THR A 126 15.47 -8.17 -9.32
CA THR A 126 15.69 -9.62 -9.40
C THR A 126 14.79 -10.33 -10.42
N GLY A 127 13.76 -9.64 -10.93
CA GLY A 127 12.68 -10.22 -11.72
C GLY A 127 11.64 -10.97 -10.89
N VAL A 128 11.72 -10.92 -9.55
CA VAL A 128 10.72 -11.51 -8.67
C VAL A 128 9.60 -10.50 -8.45
N ALA A 129 8.38 -10.86 -8.83
CA ALA A 129 7.21 -10.03 -8.60
C ALA A 129 6.62 -10.26 -7.20
N ALA A 130 6.19 -9.18 -6.55
CA ALA A 130 5.26 -9.17 -5.43
C ALA A 130 4.11 -8.20 -5.75
N GLN A 131 2.97 -8.35 -5.08
CA GLN A 131 1.98 -7.29 -4.99
C GLN A 131 2.58 -6.17 -4.14
N LEU A 132 2.85 -5.04 -4.77
CA LEU A 132 3.34 -3.83 -4.13
C LEU A 132 2.17 -3.05 -3.55
N CYS A 133 2.37 -2.32 -2.45
CA CYS A 133 1.45 -1.26 -2.08
C CYS A 133 1.70 -0.03 -2.98
N GLY A 134 2.92 0.10 -3.52
CA GLY A 134 3.32 1.09 -4.51
C GLY A 134 3.69 2.46 -3.91
N ASP A 135 3.35 2.67 -2.63
CA ASP A 135 3.72 3.85 -1.86
C ASP A 135 4.22 3.46 -0.46
N ALA A 136 5.15 2.49 -0.40
CA ALA A 136 5.71 2.01 0.86
C ALA A 136 6.59 3.08 1.52
N HIS A 137 6.07 3.73 2.56
CA HIS A 137 6.80 4.72 3.35
C HIS A 137 6.42 4.63 4.83
N ALA A 138 7.24 5.19 5.71
CA ALA A 138 7.06 5.14 7.16
C ALA A 138 5.64 5.56 7.60
N ALA A 139 5.05 6.61 7.01
CA ALA A 139 3.69 7.05 7.36
C ALA A 139 2.54 6.22 6.73
N ASN A 140 2.83 5.13 6.01
CA ASN A 140 1.83 4.27 5.36
C ASN A 140 1.44 3.08 6.25
N PHE A 141 1.94 3.02 7.48
CA PHE A 141 1.58 1.99 8.45
C PHE A 141 0.69 2.59 9.53
N GLY A 142 -0.26 1.80 10.03
CA GLY A 142 -1.07 2.23 11.16
C GLY A 142 -2.11 1.23 11.58
N LEU A 143 -2.86 1.64 12.59
CA LEU A 143 -3.82 0.82 13.30
C LEU A 143 -5.20 0.96 12.68
N TYR A 144 -5.93 -0.16 12.60
CA TYR A 144 -7.34 -0.17 12.25
C TYR A 144 -8.05 -1.34 12.96
N GLY A 145 -9.38 -1.25 13.04
CA GLY A 145 -10.20 -2.30 13.65
C GLY A 145 -10.38 -3.50 12.75
N ASP A 146 -10.21 -4.71 13.28
CA ASP A 146 -10.69 -5.94 12.65
C ASP A 146 -12.22 -6.09 12.78
N ALA A 147 -12.77 -7.17 12.21
CA ALA A 147 -14.21 -7.49 12.27
C ALA A 147 -14.75 -7.67 13.70
N ARG A 148 -13.90 -7.96 14.70
CA ARG A 148 -14.25 -8.12 16.11
C ARG A 148 -14.00 -6.84 16.92
N GLY A 149 -13.40 -5.82 16.30
CA GLY A 149 -12.99 -4.58 16.94
C GLY A 149 -11.64 -4.68 17.66
N SER A 150 -10.84 -5.73 17.47
CA SER A 150 -9.44 -5.70 17.90
C SER A 150 -8.65 -4.76 16.99
N LEU A 151 -7.62 -4.10 17.52
CA LEU A 151 -6.74 -3.26 16.70
C LEU A 151 -5.64 -4.11 16.06
N VAL A 152 -5.40 -3.90 14.78
CA VAL A 152 -4.33 -4.53 14.01
C VAL A 152 -3.48 -3.43 13.39
N ILE A 153 -2.16 -3.61 13.37
CA ILE A 153 -1.23 -2.73 12.66
C ILE A 153 -0.84 -3.33 11.31
N ASP A 154 -1.02 -2.56 10.24
CA ASP A 154 -0.63 -2.94 8.88
C ASP A 154 -0.46 -1.72 7.97
N LEU A 155 -0.13 -1.96 6.70
CA LEU A 155 -0.21 -0.99 5.62
C LEU A 155 -1.64 -0.41 5.47
N ASN A 156 -1.75 0.88 5.16
CA ASN A 156 -3.02 1.62 5.18
C ASN A 156 -3.48 2.19 3.83
N ASP A 157 -2.56 2.43 2.91
CA ASP A 157 -2.81 3.02 1.60
C ASP A 157 -2.34 2.09 0.48
N PHE A 158 -3.23 1.86 -0.47
CA PHE A 158 -3.09 0.92 -1.57
C PHE A 158 -3.51 1.54 -2.90
N ASP A 159 -3.69 2.87 -2.96
CA ASP A 159 -4.06 3.57 -4.20
C ASP A 159 -3.13 3.17 -5.37
N GLU A 160 -1.84 2.95 -5.09
CA GLU A 160 -0.81 2.63 -6.08
C GLU A 160 -0.54 1.14 -6.27
N THR A 161 -1.32 0.27 -5.62
CA THR A 161 -1.04 -1.18 -5.57
C THR A 161 -1.00 -1.86 -6.94
N VAL A 162 0.10 -2.58 -7.22
CA VAL A 162 0.32 -3.21 -8.52
C VAL A 162 1.30 -4.38 -8.35
N ALA A 163 1.27 -5.36 -9.23
CA ALA A 163 2.31 -6.39 -9.27
C ALA A 163 3.60 -5.78 -9.83
N GLY A 164 4.73 -5.98 -9.14
CA GLY A 164 6.00 -5.39 -9.55
C GLY A 164 7.19 -5.89 -8.72
N PRO A 165 8.39 -5.34 -8.95
CA PRO A 165 9.60 -5.72 -8.23
C PRO A 165 9.49 -5.36 -6.74
N TRP A 166 9.58 -6.37 -5.87
CA TRP A 166 9.49 -6.18 -4.40
C TRP A 166 10.55 -5.22 -3.86
N GLU A 167 11.65 -5.04 -4.59
CA GLU A 167 12.73 -4.13 -4.23
C GLU A 167 12.30 -2.66 -4.25
N TRP A 168 11.28 -2.29 -5.05
CA TRP A 168 10.82 -0.90 -5.15
C TRP A 168 10.18 -0.43 -3.85
N ASP A 169 9.23 -1.20 -3.30
CA ASP A 169 8.61 -0.89 -2.01
C ASP A 169 9.65 -0.90 -0.88
N LEU A 170 10.60 -1.85 -0.89
CA LEU A 170 11.63 -1.91 0.16
C LEU A 170 12.59 -0.71 0.11
N LYS A 171 13.06 -0.32 -1.09
CA LYS A 171 13.92 0.84 -1.28
C LYS A 171 13.20 2.14 -0.90
N ARG A 172 11.92 2.27 -1.26
CA ARG A 172 11.09 3.42 -0.90
C ARG A 172 10.89 3.52 0.61
N LEU A 173 10.60 2.41 1.27
CA LEU A 173 10.44 2.36 2.72
C LEU A 173 11.74 2.76 3.43
N ALA A 174 12.87 2.14 3.05
CA ALA A 174 14.17 2.45 3.64
C ALA A 174 14.56 3.93 3.45
N THR A 175 14.34 4.49 2.25
CA THR A 175 14.55 5.93 1.99
C THR A 175 13.68 6.79 2.90
N SER A 176 12.41 6.43 3.06
CA SER A 176 11.49 7.19 3.90
C SER A 176 11.90 7.22 5.37
N MET A 177 12.59 6.18 5.86
CA MET A 177 13.13 6.15 7.22
C MET A 177 14.29 7.13 7.40
N VAL A 178 15.17 7.27 6.39
CA VAL A 178 16.24 8.29 6.41
C VAL A 178 15.63 9.69 6.49
N LEU A 179 14.67 10.00 5.62
CA LEU A 179 14.03 11.31 5.60
C LEU A 179 13.25 11.61 6.88
N ALA A 180 12.54 10.63 7.43
CA ALA A 180 11.84 10.77 8.71
C ALA A 180 12.83 11.01 9.88
N GLY A 181 13.94 10.26 9.92
CA GLY A 181 14.98 10.46 10.93
C GLY A 181 15.62 11.84 10.86
N ARG A 182 15.94 12.32 9.65
CA ARG A 182 16.47 13.69 9.44
C ARG A 182 15.47 14.76 9.88
N GLU A 183 14.18 14.58 9.58
CA GLU A 183 13.12 15.50 10.01
C GLU A 183 12.94 15.49 11.55
N ALA A 184 13.10 14.33 12.18
CA ALA A 184 13.12 14.18 13.64
C ALA A 184 14.40 14.70 14.32
N GLY A 185 15.40 15.15 13.54
CA GLY A 185 16.67 15.68 14.06
C GLY A 185 17.71 14.63 14.45
N ALA A 186 17.56 13.38 13.97
CA ALA A 186 18.56 12.33 14.17
C ALA A 186 19.82 12.59 13.32
N ASP A 187 20.98 12.11 13.78
CA ASP A 187 22.21 12.18 13.00
C ASP A 187 22.23 11.19 11.81
N GLU A 188 23.15 11.40 10.87
CA GLU A 188 23.26 10.59 9.65
C GLU A 188 23.53 9.10 9.93
N GLU A 189 24.27 8.80 11.00
CA GLU A 189 24.54 7.41 11.39
C GLU A 189 23.25 6.72 11.84
N THR A 190 22.45 7.40 12.67
CA THR A 190 21.16 6.91 13.15
C THR A 190 20.16 6.75 12.01
N CYS A 191 20.10 7.71 11.09
CA CYS A 191 19.24 7.61 9.91
C CYS A 191 19.62 6.43 9.02
N ARG A 192 20.92 6.24 8.74
CA ARG A 192 21.43 5.09 7.97
C ARG A 192 21.14 3.78 8.69
N ARG A 193 21.32 3.74 10.01
CA ARG A 193 21.03 2.56 10.84
C ARG A 193 19.54 2.20 10.81
N GLY A 194 18.64 3.15 10.94
CA GLY A 194 17.20 2.90 10.81
C GLY A 194 16.81 2.30 9.46
N ALA A 195 17.40 2.78 8.35
CA ALA A 195 17.21 2.18 7.03
C ALA A 195 17.78 0.75 6.93
N TYR A 196 18.98 0.54 7.48
CA TYR A 196 19.63 -0.77 7.56
C TYR A 196 18.79 -1.79 8.33
N ASP A 197 18.31 -1.42 9.51
CA ASP A 197 17.56 -2.29 10.40
C ASP A 197 16.14 -2.57 9.89
N THR A 198 15.54 -1.62 9.17
CA THR A 198 14.30 -1.84 8.38
C THR A 198 14.48 -2.97 7.38
N VAL A 199 15.55 -2.93 6.58
CA VAL A 199 15.84 -3.95 5.57
C VAL A 199 16.21 -5.28 6.22
N GLY A 200 16.98 -5.23 7.31
CA GLY A 200 17.32 -6.39 8.11
C GLY A 200 16.09 -7.08 8.69
N ALA A 201 15.11 -6.33 9.20
CA ALA A 201 13.85 -6.86 9.68
C ALA A 201 13.04 -7.51 8.55
N TYR A 202 12.93 -6.84 7.39
CA TYR A 202 12.30 -7.42 6.20
C TYR A 202 12.92 -8.78 5.83
N ARG A 203 14.25 -8.85 5.76
CA ARG A 203 15.00 -10.07 5.45
C ARG A 203 14.79 -11.16 6.49
N ARG A 204 14.84 -10.83 7.78
CA ARG A 204 14.64 -11.79 8.89
C ARG A 204 13.21 -12.35 8.87
N THR A 205 12.21 -11.50 8.65
CA THR A 205 10.80 -11.90 8.56
C THR A 205 10.54 -12.80 7.35
N MET A 206 11.06 -12.48 6.16
CA MET A 206 10.96 -13.37 5.00
C MET A 206 11.52 -14.77 5.28
N ARG A 207 12.61 -14.85 6.05
CA ARG A 207 13.21 -16.14 6.43
C ARG A 207 12.39 -16.90 7.48
N LEU A 208 11.74 -16.19 8.38
CA LEU A 208 10.81 -16.77 9.36
C LEU A 208 9.64 -17.40 8.63
N LEU A 209 8.95 -16.62 7.78
CA LEU A 209 7.81 -17.06 6.98
C LEU A 209 8.17 -18.24 6.06
N ALA A 210 9.38 -18.23 5.46
CA ALA A 210 9.87 -19.32 4.63
C ALA A 210 10.05 -20.67 5.35
N ARG A 211 10.04 -20.70 6.69
CA ARG A 211 10.18 -21.91 7.52
C ARG A 211 8.86 -22.40 8.10
N MET A 212 7.81 -21.58 8.02
CA MET A 212 6.49 -21.92 8.54
C MET A 212 5.71 -22.75 7.51
N PRO A 213 4.75 -23.58 7.94
CA PRO A 213 3.72 -24.11 7.06
C PRO A 213 3.00 -22.98 6.31
N ALA A 214 2.59 -23.23 5.06
CA ALA A 214 2.04 -22.18 4.19
C ALA A 214 0.81 -21.49 4.80
N LEU A 215 -0.06 -22.24 5.49
CA LEU A 215 -1.24 -21.69 6.14
C LEU A 215 -0.89 -20.81 7.35
N ASP A 216 0.12 -21.19 8.13
CA ASP A 216 0.56 -20.42 9.29
C ASP A 216 1.28 -19.14 8.84
N ALA A 217 2.11 -19.23 7.78
CA ALA A 217 2.75 -18.06 7.18
C ALA A 217 1.72 -17.07 6.63
N TRP A 218 0.61 -17.57 6.04
CA TRP A 218 -0.48 -16.74 5.52
C TRP A 218 -1.27 -16.03 6.63
N ASN A 219 -1.48 -16.71 7.76
CA ASN A 219 -2.26 -16.18 8.88
C ASN A 219 -1.39 -15.52 9.96
N ALA A 220 -0.12 -15.20 9.65
CA ALA A 220 0.77 -14.53 10.58
C ALA A 220 0.30 -13.08 10.80
N ILE A 221 -0.67 -12.86 11.67
CA ILE A 221 -1.20 -11.53 12.02
C ILE A 221 -0.16 -10.80 12.88
N ALA A 222 -0.02 -9.49 12.67
CA ALA A 222 0.69 -8.63 13.61
C ALA A 222 -0.33 -8.17 14.63
N ASP A 223 -0.35 -8.83 15.77
CA ASP A 223 -0.87 -8.27 16.99
C ASP A 223 0.21 -7.39 17.67
N GLU A 224 -0.10 -6.87 18.85
CA GLU A 224 0.86 -6.17 19.69
C GLU A 224 2.10 -7.04 20.01
N GLU A 225 2.03 -8.38 19.89
CA GLU A 225 3.19 -9.27 20.11
C GLU A 225 4.20 -9.23 18.94
N LEU A 226 3.85 -8.72 17.75
CA LEU A 226 4.85 -8.55 16.68
C LEU A 226 5.89 -7.46 17.02
N VAL A 227 5.53 -6.50 17.88
CA VAL A 227 6.45 -5.51 18.46
C VAL A 227 7.55 -6.21 19.27
N SER A 228 7.20 -7.30 19.97
CA SER A 228 8.17 -8.12 20.71
C SER A 228 9.10 -8.92 19.79
N HIS A 229 8.61 -9.41 18.65
CA HIS A 229 9.41 -10.11 17.64
C HIS A 229 10.34 -9.18 16.85
N ALA A 230 9.94 -7.91 16.67
CA ALA A 230 10.76 -6.87 16.08
C ALA A 230 11.77 -6.26 17.06
N ASP A 231 11.75 -6.67 18.33
CA ASP A 231 12.52 -6.08 19.45
C ASP A 231 12.32 -4.55 19.52
N ALA A 232 11.10 -4.08 19.25
CA ALA A 232 10.74 -2.66 19.16
C ALA A 232 10.17 -2.15 20.51
N LYS A 233 10.94 -2.31 21.59
CA LYS A 233 10.48 -2.08 22.97
C LYS A 233 10.23 -0.61 23.28
N ASP A 234 11.03 0.29 22.71
CA ASP A 234 10.93 1.72 23.01
C ASP A 234 9.69 2.34 22.33
N LEU A 235 9.21 1.71 21.26
CA LEU A 235 7.99 2.11 20.54
C LEU A 235 6.68 1.77 21.27
N LEU A 236 6.69 0.91 22.30
CA LEU A 236 5.48 0.40 22.96
C LEU A 236 4.57 1.52 23.49
N GLY A 237 5.13 2.47 24.24
CA GLY A 237 4.36 3.58 24.81
C GLY A 237 3.78 4.50 23.73
N THR A 238 4.45 4.62 22.58
CA THR A 238 3.93 5.36 21.42
C THR A 238 2.76 4.61 20.77
N LEU A 239 2.88 3.29 20.58
CA LEU A 239 1.79 2.47 20.05
C LEU A 239 0.56 2.45 20.97
N GLU A 240 0.75 2.38 22.29
CA GLU A 240 -0.36 2.46 23.25
C GLU A 240 -1.15 3.76 23.09
N ARG A 241 -0.47 4.92 23.02
CA ARG A 241 -1.12 6.23 22.80
C ARG A 241 -1.84 6.30 21.46
N VAL A 242 -1.23 5.77 20.39
CA VAL A 242 -1.88 5.73 19.07
C VAL A 242 -3.10 4.79 19.11
N SER A 243 -3.02 3.66 19.81
CA SER A 243 -4.11 2.70 20.02
C SER A 243 -5.29 3.31 20.79
N GLU A 244 -5.04 4.08 21.85
CA GLU A 244 -6.10 4.81 22.57
C GLU A 244 -6.81 5.84 21.68
N LYS A 245 -6.05 6.59 20.87
CA LYS A 245 -6.62 7.53 19.90
C LYS A 245 -7.38 6.80 18.80
N ALA A 246 -6.87 5.66 18.32
CA ALA A 246 -7.48 4.80 17.32
C ALA A 246 -8.86 4.29 17.80
N ARG A 247 -8.97 3.80 19.04
CA ARG A 247 -10.25 3.33 19.63
C ARG A 247 -11.34 4.40 19.59
N ASN A 248 -10.97 5.68 19.67
CA ASN A 248 -11.89 6.81 19.62
C ASN A 248 -12.30 7.23 18.20
N ASN A 249 -11.62 6.76 17.15
CA ASN A 249 -11.90 7.14 15.77
C ASN A 249 -12.98 6.25 15.15
N THR A 250 -14.25 6.51 15.47
CA THR A 250 -15.42 5.74 14.99
C THR A 250 -16.34 6.54 14.07
N SER A 251 -17.18 5.85 13.28
CA SER A 251 -18.29 6.45 12.51
C SER A 251 -19.19 7.31 13.39
N ALA A 252 -19.57 6.79 14.57
CA ALA A 252 -20.43 7.50 15.53
C ALA A 252 -19.84 8.82 16.00
N ARG A 253 -18.57 8.84 16.40
CA ARG A 253 -17.92 10.07 16.84
C ARG A 253 -17.78 11.08 15.70
N PHE A 254 -17.50 10.61 14.48
CA PHE A 254 -17.40 11.49 13.32
C PHE A 254 -18.76 12.09 12.95
N ALA A 255 -19.82 11.28 12.87
CA ALA A 255 -21.17 11.73 12.59
C ALA A 255 -21.62 12.74 13.64
N ALA A 256 -21.54 12.41 14.93
CA ALA A 256 -21.94 13.31 16.02
C ALA A 256 -21.27 14.69 15.99
N LYS A 257 -20.03 14.79 15.47
CA LYS A 257 -19.31 16.06 15.32
C LYS A 257 -19.63 16.79 14.01
N SER A 258 -19.98 16.06 12.96
CA SER A 258 -19.95 16.57 11.58
C SER A 258 -21.34 16.60 10.93
N THR A 259 -22.40 16.28 11.68
CA THR A 259 -23.78 16.29 11.18
C THR A 259 -24.70 17.10 12.08
N GLU A 260 -25.79 17.58 11.51
CA GLU A 260 -26.91 18.24 12.19
C GLU A 260 -28.24 17.60 11.78
N ASP A 261 -29.31 17.87 12.53
CA ASP A 261 -30.66 17.43 12.19
C ASP A 261 -31.12 18.07 10.87
N SER A 262 -31.66 17.28 9.94
CA SER A 262 -32.16 17.77 8.65
C SER A 262 -33.58 18.35 8.70
N GLY A 263 -34.30 18.18 9.81
CA GLY A 263 -35.66 18.66 10.04
C GLY A 263 -36.76 17.68 9.59
N ASP A 264 -36.40 16.57 8.94
CA ASP A 264 -37.28 15.52 8.44
C ASP A 264 -37.05 14.17 9.14
N GLY A 265 -36.38 14.19 10.30
CA GLY A 265 -36.01 12.99 11.07
C GLY A 265 -34.73 12.32 10.59
N GLY A 266 -33.99 12.93 9.66
CA GLY A 266 -32.66 12.52 9.24
C GLY A 266 -31.52 13.32 9.86
N LEU A 267 -30.31 13.00 9.42
CA LEU A 267 -29.10 13.76 9.70
C LEU A 267 -28.46 14.18 8.38
N ARG A 268 -27.87 15.37 8.36
CA ARG A 268 -27.10 15.89 7.21
C ARG A 268 -25.75 16.41 7.66
N PHE A 269 -24.74 16.36 6.80
CA PHE A 269 -23.41 16.88 7.07
C PHE A 269 -23.39 18.40 7.18
N VAL A 270 -22.56 18.90 8.10
CA VAL A 270 -22.27 20.32 8.28
C VAL A 270 -21.02 20.69 7.49
N ASP A 271 -21.07 21.83 6.79
CA ASP A 271 -19.92 22.37 6.07
C ASP A 271 -18.77 22.70 7.03
N ALA A 272 -17.58 22.20 6.73
CA ALA A 272 -16.32 22.54 7.38
C ALA A 272 -15.20 22.70 6.33
N PRO A 273 -15.23 23.76 5.49
CA PRO A 273 -14.26 23.94 4.43
C PRO A 273 -12.81 24.13 4.96
N PRO A 274 -11.78 23.67 4.23
CA PRO A 274 -11.85 22.90 2.98
C PRO A 274 -12.06 21.39 3.22
N VAL A 275 -12.12 20.96 4.47
CA VAL A 275 -12.05 19.55 4.89
C VAL A 275 -13.30 18.77 4.49
N LEU A 276 -14.47 19.29 4.80
CA LEU A 276 -15.76 18.67 4.51
C LEU A 276 -16.67 19.73 3.89
N ARG A 277 -17.31 19.42 2.78
CA ARG A 277 -18.29 20.29 2.15
C ARG A 277 -19.50 19.48 1.71
N ARG A 278 -20.69 20.07 1.81
CA ARG A 278 -21.88 19.56 1.16
C ARG A 278 -21.70 19.60 -0.36
N VAL A 279 -22.44 18.72 -1.01
CA VAL A 279 -22.49 18.60 -2.47
C VAL A 279 -23.90 18.92 -2.96
N PRO A 280 -24.07 19.37 -4.21
CA PRO A 280 -25.40 19.53 -4.79
C PRO A 280 -26.18 18.21 -4.82
N ASP A 281 -27.51 18.27 -4.74
CA ASP A 281 -28.39 17.09 -4.68
C ASP A 281 -28.15 16.09 -5.82
N ALA A 282 -27.88 16.59 -7.03
CA ALA A 282 -27.57 15.73 -8.18
C ALA A 282 -26.27 14.92 -7.97
N GLU A 283 -25.23 15.53 -7.39
CA GLU A 283 -23.97 14.87 -7.08
C GLU A 283 -24.16 13.87 -5.92
N ALA A 284 -24.92 14.24 -4.88
CA ALA A 284 -25.29 13.33 -3.79
C ALA A 284 -26.06 12.10 -4.30
N ALA A 285 -27.08 12.31 -5.13
CA ALA A 285 -27.89 11.25 -5.72
C ALA A 285 -27.07 10.30 -6.59
N ALA A 286 -26.14 10.82 -7.39
CA ALA A 286 -25.25 9.99 -8.21
C ALA A 286 -24.34 9.08 -7.36
N VAL A 287 -23.74 9.63 -6.28
CA VAL A 287 -22.90 8.84 -5.36
C VAL A 287 -23.73 7.79 -4.61
N ALA A 288 -24.92 8.15 -4.13
CA ALA A 288 -25.82 7.23 -3.45
C ALA A 288 -26.29 6.10 -4.37
N ALA A 289 -26.68 6.41 -5.61
CA ALA A 289 -27.07 5.42 -6.61
C ALA A 289 -25.92 4.45 -6.95
N GLY A 290 -24.68 4.94 -6.99
CA GLY A 290 -23.49 4.11 -7.16
C GLY A 290 -23.29 3.06 -6.06
N LEU A 291 -23.89 3.23 -4.86
CA LEU A 291 -23.84 2.18 -3.84
C LEU A 291 -24.65 0.92 -4.23
N GLY A 292 -25.54 0.99 -5.22
CA GLY A 292 -26.21 -0.17 -5.79
C GLY A 292 -25.22 -1.18 -6.39
N ASP A 293 -24.33 -0.74 -7.26
CA ASP A 293 -23.30 -1.59 -7.87
C ASP A 293 -22.30 -2.11 -6.82
N TYR A 294 -21.98 -1.27 -5.81
CA TYR A 294 -21.10 -1.66 -4.70
C TYR A 294 -21.57 -2.92 -3.98
N LEU A 295 -22.89 -3.13 -3.81
CA LEU A 295 -23.44 -4.32 -3.15
C LEU A 295 -23.05 -5.64 -3.86
N SER A 296 -22.74 -5.59 -5.16
CA SER A 296 -22.26 -6.76 -5.92
C SER A 296 -20.75 -7.02 -5.77
N THR A 297 -20.02 -6.09 -5.14
CA THR A 297 -18.55 -6.13 -5.04
C THR A 297 -18.04 -6.34 -3.61
N VAL A 298 -18.88 -6.02 -2.62
CA VAL A 298 -18.66 -6.42 -1.22
C VAL A 298 -18.94 -7.91 -1.08
N SER A 299 -18.43 -8.52 -0.01
CA SER A 299 -18.70 -9.93 0.28
C SER A 299 -20.22 -10.16 0.44
N GLU A 300 -20.77 -11.18 -0.23
CA GLU A 300 -22.22 -11.43 -0.31
C GLU A 300 -22.85 -11.62 1.08
N ASP A 301 -22.11 -12.20 2.01
CA ASP A 301 -22.50 -12.39 3.41
C ASP A 301 -22.62 -11.07 4.22
N ARG A 302 -22.27 -9.92 3.62
CA ARG A 302 -22.44 -8.58 4.20
C ARG A 302 -23.69 -7.85 3.69
N ALA A 303 -24.32 -8.30 2.61
CA ALA A 303 -25.51 -7.65 2.06
C ALA A 303 -26.67 -7.54 3.08
N PRO A 304 -26.99 -8.57 3.91
CA PRO A 304 -28.05 -8.43 4.92
C PRO A 304 -27.75 -7.43 6.03
N LEU A 305 -26.46 -7.15 6.30
CA LEU A 305 -26.07 -6.11 7.25
C LEU A 305 -26.33 -4.73 6.65
N LEU A 306 -25.86 -4.47 5.43
CA LEU A 306 -26.04 -3.20 4.73
C LEU A 306 -27.52 -2.87 4.49
N ALA A 307 -28.36 -3.88 4.25
CA ALA A 307 -29.81 -3.72 4.08
C ALA A 307 -30.54 -3.14 5.32
N ARG A 308 -29.88 -3.07 6.48
CA ARG A 308 -30.44 -2.51 7.73
C ARG A 308 -30.18 -1.02 7.89
N TYR A 309 -29.40 -0.44 6.98
CA TYR A 309 -28.98 0.95 7.01
C TYR A 309 -29.67 1.74 5.89
N ALA A 310 -30.27 2.88 6.23
CA ALA A 310 -30.76 3.86 5.26
C ALA A 310 -29.65 4.86 4.91
N ILE A 311 -29.58 5.32 3.67
CA ILE A 311 -28.67 6.41 3.26
C ILE A 311 -29.34 7.74 3.61
N HIS A 312 -28.66 8.59 4.38
CA HIS A 312 -29.20 9.88 4.83
C HIS A 312 -28.59 11.08 4.10
N ASP A 313 -27.28 11.08 3.89
CA ASP A 313 -26.61 12.22 3.25
C ASP A 313 -25.26 11.85 2.63
N VAL A 314 -24.78 12.71 1.72
CA VAL A 314 -23.47 12.61 1.06
C VAL A 314 -22.74 13.93 1.18
N ALA A 315 -21.47 13.90 1.53
CA ALA A 315 -20.61 15.09 1.53
C ALA A 315 -19.27 14.79 0.86
N PHE A 316 -18.65 15.83 0.28
CA PHE A 316 -17.31 15.76 -0.28
C PHE A 316 -16.26 16.00 0.82
N ARG A 317 -15.19 15.21 0.80
CA ARG A 317 -14.14 15.20 1.81
C ARG A 317 -12.74 15.30 1.19
N VAL A 318 -11.94 16.27 1.62
CA VAL A 318 -10.53 16.40 1.19
C VAL A 318 -9.60 15.46 1.97
N VAL A 319 -9.10 14.41 1.33
CA VAL A 319 -8.25 13.38 1.96
C VAL A 319 -6.78 13.80 2.15
N GLY A 320 -5.92 12.91 2.67
CA GLY A 320 -4.52 13.18 3.05
C GLY A 320 -3.57 13.50 1.88
N THR A 321 -2.30 13.77 2.19
CA THR A 321 -1.28 14.39 1.31
C THR A 321 -1.16 13.80 -0.11
N GLY A 322 -1.07 12.47 -0.28
CA GLY A 322 -0.92 11.84 -1.61
C GLY A 322 -2.19 11.88 -2.47
N SER A 323 -3.35 11.77 -1.82
CA SER A 323 -4.65 11.77 -2.49
C SER A 323 -5.34 13.15 -2.54
N VAL A 324 -4.67 14.23 -2.10
CA VAL A 324 -5.23 15.58 -2.25
C VAL A 324 -5.54 15.85 -3.71
N GLY A 325 -6.76 16.28 -3.99
CA GLY A 325 -7.25 16.53 -5.35
C GLY A 325 -7.90 15.33 -6.03
N THR A 326 -8.03 14.16 -5.40
CA THR A 326 -8.95 13.11 -5.88
C THR A 326 -10.37 13.35 -5.34
N ARG A 327 -11.41 12.91 -6.06
CA ARG A 327 -12.77 12.96 -5.54
C ARG A 327 -12.93 11.95 -4.40
N SER A 328 -13.37 12.41 -3.25
CA SER A 328 -13.69 11.52 -2.13
C SER A 328 -14.94 12.02 -1.46
N TYR A 329 -15.88 11.10 -1.27
CA TYR A 329 -17.14 11.33 -0.62
C TYR A 329 -17.21 10.55 0.69
N VAL A 330 -17.97 11.08 1.64
CA VAL A 330 -18.47 10.34 2.79
C VAL A 330 -19.99 10.19 2.64
N VAL A 331 -20.49 8.98 2.86
CA VAL A 331 -21.92 8.67 2.82
C VAL A 331 -22.34 8.31 4.24
N LEU A 332 -23.33 9.04 4.77
CA LEU A 332 -23.92 8.79 6.07
C LEU A 332 -25.04 7.77 5.94
N LEU A 333 -24.98 6.71 6.73
CA LEU A 333 -26.04 5.74 6.85
C LEU A 333 -26.47 5.58 8.31
N LEU A 334 -27.77 5.45 8.56
CA LEU A 334 -28.31 5.21 9.91
C LEU A 334 -29.09 3.89 9.95
N ASP A 335 -28.96 3.16 11.04
CA ASP A 335 -29.81 1.98 11.28
C ASP A 335 -31.17 2.35 11.90
N HIS A 336 -32.00 1.35 12.17
CA HIS A 336 -33.30 1.52 12.83
C HIS A 336 -33.28 2.21 14.22
N ARG A 337 -32.11 2.34 14.86
CA ARG A 337 -31.93 3.05 16.13
C ARG A 337 -31.31 4.44 15.96
N GLY A 338 -31.04 4.85 14.72
CA GLY A 338 -30.32 6.08 14.42
C GLY A 338 -28.81 5.95 14.61
N GLU A 339 -28.26 4.74 14.77
CA GLU A 339 -26.83 4.55 14.97
C GLU A 339 -26.09 4.68 13.62
N PRO A 340 -25.06 5.56 13.53
CA PRO A 340 -24.44 5.89 12.26
C PRO A 340 -23.32 4.93 11.84
N LEU A 341 -23.37 4.56 10.56
CA LEU A 341 -22.26 4.00 9.78
C LEU A 341 -21.88 5.02 8.71
N VAL A 342 -20.59 5.33 8.58
CA VAL A 342 -20.12 6.23 7.51
C VAL A 342 -19.25 5.43 6.55
N LEU A 343 -19.62 5.44 5.27
CA LEU A 343 -18.79 4.88 4.20
C LEU A 343 -17.96 5.98 3.54
N GLN A 344 -16.77 5.65 3.10
CA GLN A 344 -15.95 6.49 2.22
C GLN A 344 -16.00 5.92 0.81
N VAL A 345 -16.38 6.75 -0.15
CA VAL A 345 -16.36 6.46 -1.59
C VAL A 345 -15.24 7.31 -2.20
N LYS A 346 -14.09 6.70 -2.50
CA LYS A 346 -12.87 7.41 -2.92
C LYS A 346 -12.50 7.04 -4.36
N GLU A 347 -12.30 8.04 -5.21
CA GLU A 347 -11.90 7.87 -6.61
C GLU A 347 -10.60 7.09 -6.66
N ALA A 348 -10.61 5.98 -7.40
CA ALA A 348 -9.43 5.17 -7.66
C ALA A 348 -8.89 5.54 -9.04
N ARG A 349 -7.61 5.88 -9.10
CA ARG A 349 -6.94 6.28 -10.34
C ARG A 349 -5.96 5.20 -10.79
N PRO A 350 -5.51 5.20 -12.06
CA PRO A 350 -4.40 4.34 -12.49
C PRO A 350 -3.19 4.51 -11.59
N SER A 351 -2.53 3.39 -11.28
CA SER A 351 -1.30 3.42 -10.47
C SER A 351 -0.22 4.24 -11.18
N VAL A 352 0.43 5.13 -10.45
CA VAL A 352 1.57 5.93 -10.94
C VAL A 352 2.81 5.09 -11.20
N LEU A 353 2.86 3.84 -10.72
CA LEU A 353 3.92 2.89 -11.03
C LEU A 353 3.70 2.20 -12.38
N ALA A 354 2.44 2.05 -12.80
CA ALA A 354 2.07 1.26 -13.99
C ALA A 354 2.85 1.64 -15.27
N PRO A 355 3.07 2.93 -15.59
CA PRO A 355 3.83 3.31 -16.79
C PRO A 355 5.30 2.88 -16.77
N HIS A 356 5.87 2.61 -15.60
CA HIS A 356 7.30 2.36 -15.41
C HIS A 356 7.65 0.86 -15.33
N LEU A 357 6.69 0.02 -14.96
CA LEU A 357 6.88 -1.43 -14.78
C LEU A 357 7.35 -2.15 -16.07
N PRO A 358 6.83 -1.86 -17.28
CA PRO A 358 7.30 -2.52 -18.50
C PRO A 358 8.78 -2.27 -18.77
N ALA A 359 9.29 -1.06 -18.47
CA ALA A 359 10.70 -0.73 -18.62
C ALA A 359 11.60 -1.46 -17.61
N ALA A 360 11.03 -1.87 -16.46
CA ALA A 360 11.69 -2.73 -15.48
C ALA A 360 11.54 -4.23 -15.78
N GLY A 361 10.91 -4.61 -16.90
CA GLY A 361 10.71 -6.00 -17.32
C GLY A 361 9.51 -6.70 -16.68
N PHE A 362 8.50 -5.95 -16.23
CA PHE A 362 7.28 -6.49 -15.63
C PHE A 362 6.05 -6.14 -16.48
N ASP A 363 5.26 -7.17 -16.78
CA ASP A 363 4.00 -6.99 -17.49
C ASP A 363 2.95 -6.35 -16.60
N VAL A 364 2.21 -5.38 -17.15
CA VAL A 364 1.08 -4.75 -16.48
C VAL A 364 -0.20 -5.22 -17.16
N PRO A 365 -1.02 -6.04 -16.51
CA PRO A 365 -2.26 -6.51 -17.10
C PRO A 365 -3.27 -5.37 -17.25
N ASP A 366 -4.14 -5.47 -18.27
CA ASP A 366 -5.21 -4.51 -18.49
C ASP A 366 -6.10 -4.39 -17.23
N VAL A 367 -6.24 -3.16 -16.73
CA VAL A 367 -7.06 -2.87 -15.55
C VAL A 367 -8.49 -2.60 -15.99
N VAL A 368 -9.37 -3.56 -15.75
CA VAL A 368 -10.81 -3.44 -16.06
C VAL A 368 -11.48 -2.32 -15.23
N HIS A 369 -11.07 -2.16 -13.96
CA HIS A 369 -11.64 -1.16 -13.05
C HIS A 369 -10.65 -0.82 -11.93
N GLU A 370 -10.26 0.45 -11.79
CA GLU A 370 -9.23 0.88 -10.82
C GLU A 370 -9.64 0.62 -9.36
N GLY A 371 -10.91 0.82 -9.01
CA GLY A 371 -11.40 0.48 -7.66
C GLY A 371 -11.25 -1.02 -7.34
N ARG A 372 -11.37 -1.89 -8.35
CA ARG A 372 -11.17 -3.33 -8.19
C ARG A 372 -9.70 -3.66 -8.01
N ARG A 373 -8.79 -2.99 -8.74
CA ARG A 373 -7.34 -3.13 -8.56
C ARG A 373 -6.96 -2.82 -7.13
N VAL A 374 -7.39 -1.66 -6.61
CA VAL A 374 -7.04 -1.23 -5.25
C VAL A 374 -7.59 -2.19 -4.20
N VAL A 375 -8.87 -2.55 -4.28
CA VAL A 375 -9.51 -3.44 -3.30
C VAL A 375 -8.90 -4.83 -3.28
N LEU A 376 -8.65 -5.43 -4.46
CA LEU A 376 -8.06 -6.77 -4.53
C LEU A 376 -6.57 -6.74 -4.15
N GLY A 377 -5.84 -5.66 -4.47
CA GLY A 377 -4.46 -5.48 -4.01
C GLY A 377 -4.38 -5.40 -2.49
N GLN A 378 -5.25 -4.59 -1.86
CA GLN A 378 -5.35 -4.51 -0.41
C GLN A 378 -5.68 -5.87 0.22
N LYS A 379 -6.68 -6.60 -0.29
CA LYS A 379 -7.04 -7.95 0.20
C LYS A 379 -5.94 -8.99 0.00
N ARG A 380 -5.05 -8.81 -0.99
CA ARG A 380 -3.88 -9.67 -1.19
C ARG A 380 -2.80 -9.37 -0.16
N MET A 381 -2.58 -8.11 0.19
CA MET A 381 -1.48 -7.69 1.04
C MET A 381 -1.79 -7.74 2.53
N GLN A 382 -3.06 -7.63 2.91
CA GLN A 382 -3.50 -7.68 4.31
C GLN A 382 -4.07 -9.06 4.67
N VAL A 383 -3.75 -9.55 5.86
CA VAL A 383 -4.39 -10.76 6.42
C VAL A 383 -5.84 -10.46 6.79
N VAL A 384 -6.06 -9.28 7.37
CA VAL A 384 -7.37 -8.79 7.79
C VAL A 384 -7.60 -7.43 7.16
N SER A 385 -8.61 -7.35 6.31
CA SER A 385 -9.09 -6.12 5.70
C SER A 385 -10.45 -5.73 6.25
N ASP A 386 -10.85 -4.49 5.99
CA ASP A 386 -12.20 -4.01 6.25
C ASP A 386 -13.26 -4.92 5.59
N ILE A 387 -14.25 -5.35 6.38
CA ILE A 387 -15.32 -6.24 5.95
C ILE A 387 -16.26 -5.60 4.92
N LEU A 388 -16.28 -4.27 4.86
CA LEU A 388 -17.06 -3.45 3.93
C LEU A 388 -16.20 -2.94 2.76
N LEU A 389 -15.04 -3.56 2.51
CA LEU A 389 -14.18 -3.19 1.40
C LEU A 389 -14.70 -3.75 0.06
N GLY A 390 -15.14 -2.83 -0.82
CA GLY A 390 -15.62 -3.09 -2.17
C GLY A 390 -15.35 -1.93 -3.11
N TRP A 391 -15.93 -1.92 -4.31
CA TRP A 391 -15.72 -0.86 -5.31
C TRP A 391 -17.01 -0.54 -6.06
N THR A 392 -17.06 0.61 -6.73
CA THR A 392 -18.21 1.00 -7.56
C THR A 392 -17.79 1.95 -8.67
N THR A 393 -18.68 2.22 -9.61
CA THR A 393 -18.58 3.29 -10.59
C THR A 393 -19.59 4.39 -10.27
N VAL A 394 -19.13 5.64 -10.23
CA VAL A 394 -20.02 6.81 -10.13
C VAL A 394 -19.73 7.70 -11.32
N GLU A 395 -20.75 7.99 -12.13
CA GLU A 395 -20.64 8.82 -13.34
C GLU A 395 -19.48 8.40 -14.28
N GLY A 396 -19.33 7.09 -14.49
CA GLY A 396 -18.28 6.52 -15.35
C GLY A 396 -16.86 6.54 -14.75
N ARG A 397 -16.70 6.96 -13.50
CA ARG A 397 -15.41 6.95 -12.79
C ARG A 397 -15.34 5.81 -11.79
N PRO A 398 -14.21 5.11 -11.68
CA PRO A 398 -14.02 4.03 -10.71
C PRO A 398 -13.73 4.57 -9.29
N PHE A 399 -14.38 3.97 -8.30
CA PHE A 399 -14.21 4.28 -6.88
C PHE A 399 -13.96 3.00 -6.08
N GLN A 400 -13.19 3.13 -5.00
CA GLN A 400 -13.22 2.17 -3.89
C GLN A 400 -14.23 2.63 -2.84
N VAL A 401 -14.83 1.67 -2.14
CA VAL A 401 -15.75 1.87 -1.02
C VAL A 401 -15.22 1.13 0.20
N ARG A 402 -15.17 1.83 1.33
CA ARG A 402 -14.73 1.26 2.61
C ARG A 402 -15.42 1.96 3.78
N GLN A 403 -15.36 1.38 4.97
CA GLN A 403 -15.79 2.06 6.19
C GLN A 403 -14.88 3.26 6.49
N PHE A 404 -15.49 4.43 6.69
CA PHE A 404 -14.79 5.62 7.13
C PHE A 404 -14.63 5.59 8.66
N ARG A 405 -13.42 5.90 9.16
CA ARG A 405 -13.10 5.88 10.60
C ARG A 405 -13.42 4.51 11.25
N ASN A 406 -12.78 3.46 10.73
CA ASN A 406 -12.73 2.14 11.38
C ASN A 406 -11.57 2.05 12.38
N ARG A 407 -11.65 2.84 13.46
CA ARG A 407 -10.61 2.92 14.50
C ARG A 407 -9.22 3.26 13.98
N LYS A 408 -9.15 4.14 12.97
CA LYS A 408 -7.89 4.45 12.29
C LYS A 408 -6.92 5.17 13.23
N GLY A 409 -5.71 4.64 13.39
CA GLY A 409 -4.57 5.30 14.03
C GLY A 409 -3.37 5.30 13.09
N SER A 410 -2.51 6.31 13.17
CA SER A 410 -1.26 6.35 12.42
C SER A 410 -0.17 6.90 13.32
N VAL A 411 1.02 6.31 13.24
CA VAL A 411 2.23 6.88 13.82
C VAL A 411 2.69 8.00 12.88
N ASP A 412 3.10 9.12 13.45
CA ASP A 412 3.76 10.19 12.69
C ASP A 412 5.28 9.97 12.80
N PRO A 413 5.96 9.48 11.74
CA PRO A 413 7.36 9.09 11.84
C PRO A 413 8.30 10.26 12.13
N ALA A 414 7.92 11.48 11.72
CA ALA A 414 8.71 12.68 11.97
C ALA A 414 8.59 13.20 13.41
N ALA A 415 7.58 12.73 14.15
CA ALA A 415 7.36 13.08 15.56
C ALA A 415 7.89 12.02 16.54
N LEU A 416 8.51 10.96 16.03
CA LEU A 416 9.15 9.94 16.85
C LEU A 416 10.45 10.49 17.46
N ALA A 417 10.77 10.04 18.66
CA ALA A 417 12.11 10.28 19.20
C ALA A 417 13.15 9.50 18.36
N ALA A 418 14.38 10.01 18.29
CA ALA A 418 15.41 9.45 17.41
C ALA A 418 15.73 7.96 17.69
N ASP A 419 15.59 7.54 18.94
CA ASP A 419 15.71 6.14 19.39
C ASP A 419 14.50 5.28 19.01
N GLU A 420 13.29 5.85 18.90
CA GLU A 420 12.09 5.13 18.44
C GLU A 420 12.05 4.92 16.90
N VAL A 421 12.81 5.70 16.13
CA VAL A 421 12.84 5.61 14.65
C VAL A 421 13.34 4.24 14.19
N ASP A 422 14.35 3.70 14.86
CA ASP A 422 14.92 2.40 14.54
C ASP A 422 13.94 1.25 14.84
N ASP A 423 13.33 1.27 16.03
CA ASP A 423 12.25 0.36 16.44
C ASP A 423 11.09 0.37 15.43
N TYR A 424 10.68 1.57 15.01
CA TYR A 424 9.65 1.75 14.00
C TYR A 424 10.07 1.19 12.63
N GLY A 425 11.32 1.41 12.23
CA GLY A 425 11.91 0.83 11.02
C GLY A 425 11.85 -0.70 11.03
N ARG A 426 12.26 -1.35 12.13
CA ARG A 426 12.18 -2.81 12.27
C ARG A 426 10.75 -3.33 12.17
N MET A 427 9.80 -2.69 12.84
CA MET A 427 8.39 -3.06 12.78
C MET A 427 7.83 -2.94 11.36
N THR A 428 8.03 -1.78 10.71
CA THR A 428 7.50 -1.54 9.35
C THR A 428 8.16 -2.42 8.30
N GLY A 429 9.45 -2.71 8.42
CA GLY A 429 10.16 -3.68 7.58
C GLY A 429 9.60 -5.10 7.71
N ALA A 430 9.25 -5.53 8.93
CA ALA A 430 8.60 -6.82 9.16
C ALA A 430 7.18 -6.88 8.58
N LEU A 431 6.38 -5.83 8.74
CA LEU A 431 5.02 -5.75 8.18
C LEU A 431 5.04 -5.79 6.65
N LEU A 432 5.97 -5.06 6.01
CA LEU A 432 6.13 -5.09 4.55
C LEU A 432 6.54 -6.49 4.06
N ALA A 433 7.43 -7.18 4.78
CA ALA A 433 7.82 -8.55 4.43
C ALA A 433 6.64 -9.51 4.44
N ARG A 434 5.77 -9.42 5.45
CA ARG A 434 4.53 -10.21 5.49
C ARG A 434 3.65 -9.90 4.30
N ALA A 435 3.39 -8.62 4.05
CA ALA A 435 2.50 -8.20 2.96
C ALA A 435 2.97 -8.72 1.59
N HIS A 436 4.27 -8.65 1.32
CA HIS A 436 4.85 -9.23 0.10
C HIS A 436 4.74 -10.77 0.07
N ALA A 437 4.88 -11.45 1.21
CA ALA A 437 4.85 -12.92 1.27
C ALA A 437 3.50 -13.55 0.87
N HIS A 438 2.42 -12.77 0.83
CA HIS A 438 1.11 -13.22 0.35
C HIS A 438 1.04 -13.40 -1.18
N SER A 439 1.97 -12.78 -1.90
CA SER A 439 1.99 -12.77 -3.37
C SER A 439 3.32 -13.26 -3.96
N ALA A 440 4.39 -13.23 -3.18
CA ALA A 440 5.68 -13.80 -3.52
C ALA A 440 6.03 -14.93 -2.54
N ASP A 441 6.52 -16.07 -3.05
CA ASP A 441 6.94 -17.17 -2.19
C ASP A 441 8.08 -16.72 -1.25
N PRO A 442 7.86 -16.72 0.08
CA PRO A 442 8.87 -16.23 1.02
C PRO A 442 10.17 -17.03 0.95
N ARG A 443 10.13 -18.29 0.51
CA ARG A 443 11.33 -19.12 0.33
C ARG A 443 12.21 -18.60 -0.81
N LEU A 444 11.61 -18.04 -1.86
CA LEU A 444 12.32 -17.44 -2.99
C LEU A 444 13.06 -16.18 -2.55
N ILE A 445 12.34 -15.23 -1.95
CA ILE A 445 12.92 -13.96 -1.46
C ILE A 445 13.95 -14.23 -0.35
N ALA A 446 13.64 -15.09 0.63
CA ALA A 446 14.61 -15.47 1.67
C ALA A 446 15.85 -16.18 1.10
N GLY A 447 15.67 -16.97 0.03
CA GLY A 447 16.72 -17.59 -0.75
C GLY A 447 17.66 -16.55 -1.39
N TYR A 448 17.11 -15.45 -1.90
CA TYR A 448 17.86 -14.31 -2.42
C TYR A 448 18.52 -13.48 -1.32
N CYS A 449 17.77 -12.97 -0.35
CA CYS A 449 18.29 -12.08 0.70
C CYS A 449 19.41 -12.76 1.51
N GLY A 450 19.24 -14.03 1.90
CA GLY A 450 20.29 -14.81 2.56
C GLY A 450 20.37 -14.64 4.08
N LYS A 451 21.53 -14.99 4.66
CA LYS A 451 21.75 -14.97 6.12
C LYS A 451 22.48 -13.72 6.60
N ASN A 452 23.39 -13.20 5.78
CA ASN A 452 24.15 -11.99 6.08
C ASN A 452 23.37 -10.73 5.70
N ASP A 453 23.97 -9.60 6.04
CA ASP A 453 23.52 -8.21 5.98
C ASP A 453 23.93 -7.48 4.69
N GLU A 454 24.56 -8.15 3.71
CA GLU A 454 24.97 -7.52 2.43
C GLU A 454 23.84 -6.77 1.72
N LEU A 455 22.60 -7.28 1.78
CA LEU A 455 21.45 -6.58 1.20
C LEU A 455 21.07 -5.36 2.03
N ASP A 456 21.13 -5.51 3.35
CA ASP A 456 20.77 -4.51 4.34
C ASP A 456 21.69 -3.30 4.20
N GLU A 457 23.01 -3.52 4.13
CA GLU A 457 24.01 -2.48 3.85
C GLU A 457 23.80 -1.80 2.49
N ALA A 458 23.56 -2.59 1.44
CA ALA A 458 23.42 -2.05 0.08
C ALA A 458 22.17 -1.16 -0.05
N VAL A 459 21.03 -1.61 0.47
CA VAL A 459 19.79 -0.82 0.43
C VAL A 459 19.85 0.38 1.37
N ALA A 460 20.53 0.28 2.52
CA ALA A 460 20.76 1.44 3.39
C ALA A 460 21.61 2.52 2.70
N ALA A 461 22.67 2.13 1.98
CA ALA A 461 23.47 3.08 1.19
C ALA A 461 22.66 3.72 0.06
N PHE A 462 21.81 2.94 -0.62
CA PHE A 462 20.86 3.47 -1.60
C PHE A 462 19.89 4.46 -0.96
N ALA A 463 19.31 4.11 0.19
CA ALA A 463 18.32 4.91 0.89
C ALA A 463 18.85 6.30 1.26
N VAL A 464 20.08 6.40 1.74
CA VAL A 464 20.75 7.68 2.01
C VAL A 464 20.95 8.47 0.71
N THR A 465 21.50 7.84 -0.33
CA THR A 465 21.72 8.49 -1.64
C THR A 465 20.41 9.01 -2.25
N TYR A 466 19.33 8.25 -2.11
CA TYR A 466 18.03 8.62 -2.65
C TYR A 466 17.32 9.66 -1.78
N ALA A 467 17.56 9.67 -0.46
CA ALA A 467 17.10 10.73 0.43
C ALA A 467 17.70 12.09 0.01
N ASP A 468 19.01 12.14 -0.27
CA ASP A 468 19.69 13.34 -0.77
C ASP A 468 19.09 13.82 -2.11
N ARG A 469 18.78 12.88 -3.02
CA ARG A 469 18.08 13.20 -4.28
C ARG A 469 16.69 13.78 -4.03
N THR A 470 15.95 13.21 -3.09
CA THR A 470 14.61 13.65 -2.71
C THR A 470 14.64 15.06 -2.11
N GLU A 471 15.61 15.36 -1.26
CA GLU A 471 15.83 16.71 -0.71
C GLU A 471 16.18 17.72 -1.79
N ALA A 472 17.01 17.34 -2.77
CA ALA A 472 17.32 18.20 -3.91
C ALA A 472 16.09 18.47 -4.79
N ASP A 473 15.26 17.45 -5.06
CA ASP A 473 14.00 17.63 -5.80
C ASP A 473 12.98 18.47 -5.03
N HIS A 474 12.90 18.29 -3.71
CA HIS A 474 12.08 19.11 -2.83
C HIS A 474 12.52 20.57 -2.84
N ALA A 475 13.84 20.84 -2.76
CA ALA A 475 14.38 22.19 -2.87
C ALA A 475 14.06 22.85 -4.23
N ASP A 476 14.05 22.07 -5.31
CA ASP A 476 13.62 22.55 -6.63
C ASP A 476 12.12 22.91 -6.65
N LEU A 477 11.27 22.09 -6.02
CA LEU A 477 9.85 22.38 -5.87
C LEU A 477 9.62 23.66 -5.04
N VAL A 478 10.29 23.80 -3.89
CA VAL A 478 10.16 24.98 -3.02
C VAL A 478 10.59 26.25 -3.74
N ARG A 479 11.68 26.20 -4.52
CA ARG A 479 12.12 27.33 -5.35
C ARG A 479 11.11 27.68 -6.43
N ALA A 480 10.51 26.68 -7.07
CA ALA A 480 9.46 26.88 -8.06
C ALA A 480 8.20 27.52 -7.47
N VAL A 481 7.82 27.16 -6.24
CA VAL A 481 6.75 27.82 -5.49
C VAL A 481 7.12 29.27 -5.20
N GLY A 482 8.32 29.53 -4.67
CA GLY A 482 8.78 30.89 -4.33
C GLY A 482 8.90 31.84 -5.53
N THR A 483 9.16 31.29 -6.72
CA THR A 483 9.22 32.06 -7.99
C THR A 483 7.87 32.15 -8.72
N GLY A 484 6.82 31.50 -8.21
CA GLY A 484 5.50 31.49 -8.83
C GLY A 484 5.37 30.59 -10.07
N ARG A 485 6.34 29.70 -10.35
CA ARG A 485 6.25 28.72 -11.44
C ARG A 485 5.11 27.72 -11.21
N ILE A 486 4.84 27.38 -9.95
CA ILE A 486 3.76 26.47 -9.56
C ILE A 486 3.02 27.02 -8.34
N ALA A 487 1.68 26.98 -8.38
CA ALA A 487 0.84 27.46 -7.28
C ALA A 487 0.85 26.48 -6.10
N ALA A 488 0.95 27.02 -4.88
CA ALA A 488 0.90 26.25 -3.63
C ALA A 488 0.11 27.00 -2.56
N GLU A 489 -0.60 26.24 -1.72
CA GLU A 489 -1.30 26.75 -0.54
C GLU A 489 -0.71 26.09 0.72
N PRO A 490 0.18 26.78 1.47
CA PRO A 490 0.83 26.20 2.64
C PRO A 490 -0.11 26.14 3.86
N GLY A 491 0.12 25.18 4.76
CA GLY A 491 -0.53 25.15 6.08
C GLY A 491 -1.95 24.57 6.15
N VAL A 492 -2.42 23.88 5.10
CA VAL A 492 -3.77 23.28 4.99
C VAL A 492 -3.77 21.76 5.13
#